data_AF-A0A8K0P9V3-F1
#
_entry.id   AF-A0A8K0P9V3-F1
#
_cell.length_a   1.000
_cell.length_b   1.000
_cell.length_c   1.000
_cell.angle_alpha   90.00
_cell.angle_beta   90.00
_cell.angle_gamma   90.00
#
_symmetry.space_group_name_H-M   'P 1'
#
loop_
_entity.id
_entity.type
_entity.pdbx_description
1 polymer ?
#
loop_
_entity_poly.entity_id
_entity_poly.type
_entity_poly.pdbx_seq_one_letter_code
_entity_poly.pdbx_strand_id
1 'polypeptide(L)'
;MEANGKLFSSLAAIGYGEENEIRWYCGGSLITNTYVLTAAHCLLSPDRGPARWVLLGTGSLTSGDGLIYPIVRPIAHPDYKPPSKYHDLALLELGDARPPKNENVPVFIRPACLPSLSFNQNVTQAIATGWGSTGFGTF
;
A
#
# COMPACT_ATOMS: atom_id res chain seq x y z
N MET A 1 2.69 14.70 13.90
CA MET A 1 1.41 14.19 14.43
C MET A 1 1.38 12.71 14.17
N GLU A 2 1.30 11.89 15.21
CA GLU A 2 1.08 10.45 15.08
C GLU A 2 -0.42 10.21 14.92
N ALA A 3 -0.81 9.44 13.92
CA ALA A 3 -2.22 9.14 13.67
C ALA A 3 -2.69 7.96 14.54
N ASN A 4 -3.97 7.97 14.91
CA ASN A 4 -4.62 6.93 15.73
C ASN A 4 -5.02 5.73 14.85
N GLY A 5 -5.11 4.52 15.42
CA GLY A 5 -5.35 3.24 14.73
C GLY A 5 -6.52 3.20 13.73
N LYS A 6 -7.54 4.07 13.88
CA LYS A 6 -8.64 4.20 12.92
C LYS A 6 -8.26 4.85 11.58
N LEU A 7 -7.20 5.65 11.53
CA LEU A 7 -6.75 6.32 10.30
C LEU A 7 -6.02 5.40 9.31
N PHE A 8 -5.60 4.20 9.75
CA PHE A 8 -4.71 3.34 8.96
C PHE A 8 -5.41 2.14 8.33
N SER A 9 -6.74 2.10 8.35
CA SER A 9 -7.45 0.86 8.00
C SER A 9 -7.27 0.38 6.56
N SER A 10 -6.99 1.30 5.64
CA SER A 10 -6.68 1.00 4.24
C SER A 10 -5.19 1.14 3.91
N LEU A 11 -4.36 1.55 4.87
CA LEU A 11 -2.96 1.88 4.61
C LEU A 11 -2.17 0.58 4.35
N ALA A 12 -1.46 0.55 3.23
CA ALA A 12 -0.65 -0.58 2.82
C ALA A 12 0.82 -0.19 2.67
N ALA A 13 1.73 -1.03 3.15
CA ALA A 13 3.15 -0.93 2.84
C ALA A 13 3.55 -2.03 1.85
N ILE A 14 4.35 -1.67 0.85
CA ILE A 14 4.76 -2.55 -0.24
C ILE A 14 6.22 -2.95 -0.02
N GLY A 15 6.43 -4.26 0.03
CA GLY A 15 7.67 -4.91 0.39
C GLY A 15 8.37 -5.58 -0.79
N TYR A 16 9.69 -5.56 -0.73
CA TYR A 16 10.61 -6.16 -1.70
C TYR A 16 11.55 -7.14 -0.99
N GLY A 17 12.12 -8.09 -1.73
CA GLY A 17 12.99 -9.13 -1.18
C GLY A 17 12.28 -10.45 -0.89
N GLU A 18 12.93 -11.31 -0.12
CA GLU A 18 12.42 -12.62 0.28
C GLU A 18 11.64 -12.53 1.62
N GLU A 19 10.84 -13.55 1.94
CA GLU A 19 9.93 -13.55 3.11
C GLU A 19 10.64 -13.25 4.44
N ASN A 20 11.90 -13.67 4.57
CA ASN A 20 12.69 -13.52 5.79
C ASN A 20 13.44 -12.18 5.87
N GLU A 21 13.46 -11.38 4.79
CA GLU A 21 14.18 -10.11 4.71
C GLU A 21 13.39 -9.09 3.87
N ILE A 22 12.13 -8.86 4.25
CA ILE A 22 11.25 -7.92 3.55
C ILE A 22 11.66 -6.49 3.88
N ARG A 23 11.83 -5.67 2.83
CA ARG A 23 12.08 -4.23 2.97
C ARG A 23 10.92 -3.41 2.43
N TRP A 24 10.34 -2.57 3.28
CA TRP A 24 9.19 -1.71 2.96
C TRP A 24 9.65 -0.37 2.37
N TYR A 25 9.27 -0.08 1.11
CA TYR A 25 9.72 1.14 0.44
C TYR A 25 8.63 1.94 -0.26
N CYS A 26 7.49 1.32 -0.55
CA CYS A 26 6.37 1.99 -1.19
C CYS A 26 5.12 1.92 -0.32
N GLY A 27 4.20 2.85 -0.55
CA GLY A 27 2.87 2.87 0.05
C GLY A 27 1.80 2.44 -0.94
N GLY A 28 0.64 2.10 -0.42
CA GLY A 28 -0.55 1.83 -1.19
C GLY A 28 -1.82 2.02 -0.36
N SER A 29 -2.96 1.82 -1.01
CA SER A 29 -4.27 1.82 -0.37
C SER A 29 -5.03 0.56 -0.74
N LEU A 30 -5.48 -0.19 0.26
CA LEU A 30 -6.43 -1.28 0.05
C LEU A 30 -7.74 -0.69 -0.48
N ILE A 31 -8.22 -1.15 -1.63
CA ILE A 31 -9.46 -0.65 -2.28
C ILE A 31 -10.54 -1.72 -2.43
N THR A 32 -10.18 -2.99 -2.25
CA THR A 32 -11.11 -4.11 -2.06
C THR A 32 -10.51 -5.08 -1.05
N ASN A 33 -11.14 -6.23 -0.79
CA ASN A 33 -10.56 -7.24 0.10
C ASN A 33 -9.28 -7.89 -0.46
N THR A 34 -8.98 -7.73 -1.75
CA THR A 34 -7.84 -8.40 -2.41
C THR A 34 -7.02 -7.50 -3.32
N TYR A 35 -7.38 -6.23 -3.48
CA TYR A 35 -6.68 -5.30 -4.36
C TYR A 35 -6.16 -4.10 -3.59
N VAL A 36 -4.86 -3.84 -3.76
CA VAL A 36 -4.20 -2.62 -3.32
C VAL A 36 -3.92 -1.74 -4.54
N LEU A 37 -4.32 -0.47 -4.44
CA LEU A 37 -3.96 0.58 -5.37
C LEU A 37 -2.61 1.19 -4.96
N THR A 38 -1.70 1.35 -5.92
CA THR A 38 -0.37 1.94 -5.69
C THR A 38 0.13 2.66 -6.95
N ALA A 39 1.36 3.15 -6.92
CA ALA A 39 2.04 3.72 -8.07
C ALA A 39 2.67 2.62 -8.93
N ALA A 40 2.68 2.81 -10.26
CA ALA A 40 3.25 1.83 -11.18
C ALA A 40 4.77 1.69 -11.01
N HIS A 41 5.47 2.77 -10.66
CA HIS A 41 6.91 2.72 -10.39
C HIS A 41 7.25 1.85 -9.16
N CYS A 42 6.29 1.59 -8.27
CA CYS A 42 6.51 0.71 -7.12
C CYS A 42 6.53 -0.77 -7.50
N LEU A 43 6.06 -1.17 -8.69
CA LEU A 43 6.00 -2.58 -9.06
C LEU A 43 7.39 -3.22 -9.22
N LEU A 44 8.38 -2.44 -9.63
CA LEU A 44 9.74 -2.91 -9.87
C LEU A 44 10.75 -1.85 -9.44
N SER A 45 11.62 -2.19 -8.50
CA SER A 45 12.74 -1.35 -8.09
C SER A 45 14.04 -1.86 -8.74
N PRO A 46 14.84 -1.00 -9.38
CA PRO A 46 16.12 -1.41 -9.98
C PRO A 46 17.03 -2.17 -9.01
N ASP A 47 17.12 -1.69 -7.75
CA ASP A 47 18.06 -2.23 -6.77
C ASP A 47 17.48 -3.34 -5.88
N ARG A 48 16.16 -3.57 -5.93
CA ARG A 48 15.43 -4.43 -4.96
C ARG A 48 14.56 -5.50 -5.63
N GLY A 49 14.43 -5.45 -6.95
CA GLY A 49 13.60 -6.37 -7.71
C GLY A 49 12.10 -6.04 -7.63
N PRO A 50 11.23 -7.01 -7.94
CA PRO A 50 9.79 -6.80 -7.99
C PRO A 50 9.19 -6.63 -6.59
N ALA A 51 8.10 -5.87 -6.51
CA ALA A 51 7.24 -5.89 -5.33
C ALA A 51 6.69 -7.31 -5.13
N ARG A 52 6.80 -7.84 -3.90
CA ARG A 52 6.38 -9.21 -3.57
C ARG A 52 5.40 -9.29 -2.41
N TRP A 53 5.39 -8.28 -1.54
CA TRP A 53 4.69 -8.35 -0.26
C TRP A 53 3.85 -7.10 -0.03
N VAL A 54 2.75 -7.27 0.67
CA VAL A 54 1.92 -6.18 1.17
C VAL A 54 1.69 -6.36 2.67
N LEU A 55 2.01 -5.35 3.46
CA LEU A 55 1.72 -5.28 4.89
C LEU A 55 0.49 -4.39 5.12
N LEU A 56 -0.48 -4.91 5.87
CA LEU A 56 -1.72 -4.21 6.23
C LEU A 56 -1.95 -4.23 7.74
N GLY A 57 -2.73 -3.25 8.21
CA GLY A 57 -3.34 -3.33 9.54
C GLY A 57 -2.44 -2.92 10.70
N THR A 58 -1.32 -2.27 10.42
CA THR A 58 -0.40 -1.76 11.43
C THR A 58 -0.16 -0.27 11.24
N GLY A 59 0.19 0.42 12.33
CA GLY A 59 0.72 1.79 12.31
C GLY A 59 2.25 1.84 12.26
N SER A 60 2.95 0.71 12.39
CA SER A 60 4.42 0.64 12.42
C SER A 60 4.95 -0.47 11.52
N LEU A 61 6.00 -0.18 10.78
CA LEU A 61 6.65 -1.15 9.90
C LEU A 61 7.48 -2.20 10.66
N THR A 62 7.65 -2.03 11.98
CA THR A 62 8.56 -2.84 12.81
C THR A 62 7.89 -3.52 14.00
N SER A 63 6.61 -3.23 14.28
CA SER A 63 5.90 -3.76 15.45
C SER A 63 5.50 -5.23 15.34
N GLY A 64 5.43 -5.78 14.11
CA GLY A 64 5.05 -7.18 13.87
C GLY A 64 3.57 -7.52 14.14
N ASP A 65 2.73 -6.51 14.37
CA ASP A 65 1.28 -6.63 14.61
C ASP A 65 0.43 -6.57 13.33
N GLY A 66 1.05 -6.26 12.19
CA GLY A 66 0.40 -6.24 10.89
C GLY A 66 0.37 -7.62 10.20
N LEU A 67 -0.40 -7.69 9.13
CA LEU A 67 -0.57 -8.90 8.33
C LEU A 67 0.12 -8.76 6.99
N ILE A 68 0.93 -9.75 6.64
CA ILE A 68 1.70 -9.79 5.39
C ILE A 68 1.00 -10.70 4.39
N TYR A 69 0.76 -10.17 3.20
CA TYR A 69 0.14 -10.87 2.08
C TYR A 69 1.12 -10.94 0.91
N PRO A 70 1.26 -12.10 0.23
CA PRO A 70 2.02 -12.18 -1.01
C PRO A 70 1.26 -11.48 -2.15
N ILE A 71 1.99 -10.89 -3.08
CA ILE A 71 1.43 -10.34 -4.33
C ILE A 71 1.37 -11.47 -5.35
N VAL A 72 0.17 -11.81 -5.82
CA VAL A 72 -0.03 -12.85 -6.84
C VAL A 72 -0.04 -12.28 -8.25
N ARG A 73 -0.48 -11.02 -8.41
CA ARG A 73 -0.53 -10.38 -9.71
C ARG A 73 -0.34 -8.86 -9.63
N PRO A 74 0.80 -8.33 -10.10
CA PRO A 74 0.97 -6.90 -10.31
C PRO A 74 0.39 -6.48 -11.67
N ILE A 75 -0.35 -5.37 -11.70
CA ILE A 75 -1.02 -4.86 -12.91
C ILE A 75 -0.71 -3.36 -13.03
N ALA A 76 0.23 -3.01 -13.90
CA ALA A 76 0.51 -1.61 -14.24
C ALA A 76 -0.60 -1.03 -15.12
N HIS A 77 -0.82 0.29 -15.03
CA HIS A 77 -1.59 0.99 -16.06
C HIS A 77 -0.94 0.75 -17.43
N PRO A 78 -1.69 0.39 -18.48
CA PRO A 78 -1.14 0.00 -19.79
C PRO A 78 -0.30 1.10 -20.45
N ASP A 79 -0.66 2.36 -20.20
CA ASP A 79 0.07 3.53 -20.74
C ASP A 79 1.22 4.01 -19.85
N TYR A 80 1.51 3.35 -18.73
CA TYR A 80 2.67 3.69 -17.91
C TYR A 80 3.97 3.35 -18.65
N LYS A 81 4.86 4.34 -18.78
CA LYS A 81 6.16 4.18 -19.44
C LYS A 81 7.28 4.71 -18.54
N PRO A 82 8.01 3.86 -17.79
CA PRO A 82 9.08 4.35 -16.92
C PRO A 82 10.16 5.09 -17.74
N PRO A 83 10.79 6.15 -17.22
CA PRO A 83 10.65 6.72 -15.87
C PRO A 83 9.55 7.80 -15.75
N SER A 84 8.57 7.82 -16.67
CA SER A 84 7.49 8.80 -16.68
C SER A 84 6.75 8.90 -15.35
N LYS A 85 6.23 10.10 -15.05
CA LYS A 85 5.29 10.35 -13.95
C LYS A 85 3.82 10.29 -14.42
N TYR A 86 3.59 10.18 -15.72
CA TYR A 86 2.24 10.01 -16.28
C TYR A 86 1.79 8.56 -16.15
N HIS A 87 0.50 8.37 -15.86
CA HIS A 87 -0.12 7.06 -15.66
C HIS A 87 0.60 6.20 -14.59
N ASP A 88 1.19 6.84 -13.59
CA ASP A 88 1.91 6.18 -12.49
C ASP A 88 0.92 5.58 -11.48
N LEU A 89 0.17 4.56 -11.93
CA LEU A 89 -0.90 3.89 -11.22
C LEU A 89 -0.84 2.39 -11.48
N ALA A 90 -1.02 1.58 -10.44
CA ALA A 90 -1.05 0.13 -10.55
C ALA A 90 -1.97 -0.51 -9.51
N LEU A 91 -2.39 -1.74 -9.81
CA LEU A 91 -3.09 -2.64 -8.90
C LEU A 91 -2.20 -3.80 -8.51
N LEU A 92 -2.26 -4.19 -7.24
CA LEU A 92 -1.66 -5.40 -6.70
C LEU A 92 -2.77 -6.33 -6.24
N GLU A 93 -2.88 -7.50 -6.85
CA GLU A 93 -3.75 -8.57 -6.38
C GLU A 93 -3.02 -9.37 -5.28
N LEU A 94 -3.65 -9.50 -4.13
CA LEU A 94 -3.14 -10.19 -2.95
C LEU A 94 -3.47 -11.69 -3.00
N GLY A 95 -2.51 -12.52 -2.64
CA GLY A 95 -2.72 -13.94 -2.38
C GLY A 95 -3.36 -14.14 -1.01
N ASP A 96 -4.39 -14.98 -0.98
CA ASP A 96 -5.23 -15.31 0.18
C ASP A 96 -6.13 -14.15 0.66
N ALA A 97 -7.37 -14.14 0.15
CA ALA A 97 -8.40 -13.12 0.40
C ALA A 97 -9.03 -13.16 1.80
N ARG A 98 -8.51 -14.00 2.70
CA ARG A 98 -9.10 -14.20 4.02
C ARG A 98 -8.43 -13.24 5.00
N PRO A 99 -9.15 -12.22 5.54
CA PRO A 99 -8.72 -11.66 6.81
C PRO A 99 -8.58 -12.84 7.79
N PRO A 100 -7.49 -12.95 8.56
CA PRO A 100 -7.34 -14.05 9.50
C PRO A 100 -8.58 -14.09 10.36
N LYS A 101 -9.21 -15.27 10.46
CA LYS A 101 -10.29 -15.54 11.42
C LYS A 101 -9.73 -15.62 12.84
N ASN A 102 -8.82 -14.72 13.21
CA ASN A 102 -8.43 -14.57 14.60
C ASN A 102 -9.30 -13.47 15.19
N GLU A 103 -10.34 -13.93 15.88
CA GLU A 103 -11.24 -13.12 16.72
C GLU A 103 -10.47 -12.33 17.81
N ASN A 104 -9.18 -12.64 18.01
CA ASN A 104 -8.29 -12.03 19.01
C ASN A 104 -7.29 -11.01 18.45
N VAL A 105 -7.24 -10.75 17.14
CA VAL A 105 -6.40 -9.66 16.61
C VAL A 105 -7.32 -8.50 16.18
N PRO A 106 -7.33 -7.37 16.91
CA PRO A 106 -8.14 -6.20 16.58
C PRO A 106 -7.51 -5.43 15.40
N VAL A 107 -7.25 -6.10 14.28
CA VAL A 107 -6.72 -5.45 13.08
C VAL A 107 -7.89 -4.82 12.33
N PHE A 108 -8.00 -3.50 12.40
CA PHE A 108 -8.97 -2.75 11.61
C PHE A 108 -8.46 -2.63 10.17
N ILE A 109 -8.55 -3.69 9.37
CA ILE A 109 -8.32 -3.61 7.91
C ILE A 109 -9.64 -3.35 7.22
N ARG A 110 -9.73 -2.25 6.48
CA ARG A 110 -10.90 -1.88 5.69
C ARG A 110 -10.49 -1.20 4.38
N PRO A 111 -11.10 -1.55 3.26
CA PRO A 111 -10.86 -0.86 2.01
C PRO A 111 -11.23 0.63 2.07
N ALA A 112 -10.45 1.47 1.39
CA ALA A 112 -10.80 2.86 1.11
C ALA A 112 -11.87 2.95 0.03
N CYS A 113 -12.71 3.98 0.11
CA CYS A 113 -13.67 4.29 -0.96
C CYS A 113 -12.96 4.93 -2.16
N LEU A 114 -13.30 4.49 -3.36
CA LEU A 114 -12.94 5.20 -4.59
C LEU A 114 -13.89 6.39 -4.82
N PRO A 115 -13.41 7.51 -5.39
CA PRO A 115 -14.28 8.63 -5.74
C PRO A 115 -15.28 8.21 -6.82
N SER A 116 -16.52 8.67 -6.72
CA SER A 116 -17.52 8.49 -7.77
C SER A 116 -17.31 9.50 -8.89
N LEU A 117 -17.89 9.25 -10.08
CA LEU A 117 -17.83 10.22 -11.19
C LEU A 117 -18.50 11.57 -10.85
N SER A 118 -19.41 11.55 -9.89
CA SER A 118 -20.10 12.74 -9.36
C SER A 118 -19.36 13.38 -8.19
N PHE A 119 -18.11 12.98 -7.91
CA PHE A 119 -17.34 13.50 -6.81
C PHE A 119 -17.10 15.01 -6.98
N ASN A 120 -17.48 15.78 -5.95
CA ASN A 120 -17.29 17.22 -5.95
C ASN A 120 -15.79 17.51 -5.90
N GLN A 121 -15.26 18.13 -6.95
CA GLN A 121 -13.83 18.45 -7.07
C GLN A 121 -13.41 19.64 -6.18
N ASN A 122 -14.34 20.33 -5.52
CA ASN A 122 -14.04 21.41 -4.58
C ASN A 122 -13.57 20.88 -3.21
N VAL A 123 -12.61 19.96 -3.22
CA VAL A 123 -11.90 19.50 -2.02
C VAL A 123 -10.73 20.45 -1.77
N THR A 124 -10.80 21.24 -0.71
CA THR A 124 -9.76 22.21 -0.36
C THR A 124 -8.70 21.65 0.60
N GLN A 125 -8.97 20.50 1.23
CA GLN A 125 -8.10 19.86 2.19
C GLN A 125 -8.14 18.34 2.03
N ALA A 126 -6.97 17.71 2.14
CA ALA A 126 -6.82 16.26 2.15
C ALA A 126 -5.77 15.85 3.19
N ILE A 127 -5.86 14.61 3.67
CA ILE A 127 -4.89 14.02 4.59
C ILE A 127 -4.03 13.03 3.79
N ALA A 128 -2.71 13.23 3.84
CA ALA A 128 -1.74 12.24 3.39
C ALA A 128 -1.20 11.47 4.59
N THR A 129 -1.08 10.16 4.46
CA THR A 129 -0.56 9.27 5.51
C THR A 129 0.41 8.26 4.90
N GLY A 130 1.38 7.82 5.70
CA GLY A 130 2.41 6.86 5.31
C GLY A 130 3.57 6.85 6.29
N TRP A 131 4.57 6.03 5.99
CA TRP A 131 5.81 5.86 6.78
C TRP A 131 7.03 6.51 6.12
N GLY A 132 6.80 7.40 5.16
CA GLY A 132 7.87 8.04 4.40
C GLY A 132 8.80 8.87 5.29
N SER A 133 10.05 9.03 4.86
CA SER A 133 11.03 9.87 5.54
C SER A 133 10.48 11.29 5.77
N THR A 134 10.54 11.76 7.02
CA THR A 134 10.16 13.12 7.40
C THR A 134 11.31 14.13 7.27
N GLY A 135 12.51 13.69 6.87
CA GLY A 135 13.67 14.53 6.62
C GLY A 135 13.96 14.69 5.13
N PHE A 136 14.53 15.84 4.74
CA PHE A 136 15.17 15.99 3.43
C PHE A 136 16.52 15.25 3.46
N GLY A 137 16.65 14.19 2.67
CA GLY A 137 17.87 13.39 2.56
C GLY A 137 18.10 12.92 1.13
N THR A 138 19.32 13.16 0.63
CA THR A 138 19.84 12.74 -0.67
C THR A 138 19.85 11.21 -0.78
N PHE A 139 19.23 10.70 -1.84
CA PHE A 139 19.26 9.28 -2.24
C PHE A 139 20.66 8.83 -2.67
#